data_AF-A0A6G3XD89-F1
#
_entry.id   AF-A0A6G3XD89-F1
#
_cell.length_a   1.000
_cell.length_b   1.000
_cell.length_c   1.000
_cell.angle_alpha   90.00
_cell.angle_beta   90.00
_cell.angle_gamma   90.00
#
_symmetry.space_group_name_H-M   'P 1'
#
loop_
_entity.id
_entity.type
_entity.pdbx_description
1 polymer ?
#
loop_
_entity_poly.entity_id
_entity_poly.type
_entity_poly.pdbx_seq_one_letter_code
_entity_poly.pdbx_strand_id
1 'polypeptide(L)' 'LDFFHDHFDYPYPFGKYDQAFVPEYNLGAMENPGMVTFREEYIYRGKVTSAAYERRANVILHEMAHMW' A
#
# COMPACT_ATOMS: atom_id res chain seq x y z
N LEU A 1 8.23 4.49 5.70
CA LEU A 1 8.57 3.11 6.14
C LEU A 1 8.95 3.09 7.62
N ASP A 2 9.30 4.24 8.19
CA ASP A 2 9.73 4.46 9.58
C ASP A 2 8.91 3.69 10.62
N PHE A 3 7.57 3.72 10.52
CA PHE A 3 6.71 2.97 11.44
C PHE A 3 7.08 1.47 11.55
N PHE A 4 7.33 0.80 10.42
CA PHE A 4 7.66 -0.63 10.44
C PHE A 4 9.14 -0.88 10.76
N HIS A 5 10.04 0.01 10.36
CA HIS A 5 11.44 -0.04 10.81
C HIS A 5 11.51 -0.03 12.33
N ASP A 6 10.83 0.93 12.96
CA ASP A 6 10.85 1.10 14.42
C ASP A 6 10.10 -0.02 15.13
N HIS A 7 8.99 -0.51 14.57
CA HIS A 7 8.15 -1.52 15.21
C HIS A 7 8.72 -2.94 15.15
N PHE A 8 9.37 -3.28 14.03
CA PHE A 8 9.98 -4.61 13.86
C PHE A 8 11.46 -4.65 14.22
N ASP A 9 12.10 -3.50 14.48
CA ASP A 9 13.55 -3.38 14.72
C ASP A 9 14.38 -4.10 13.64
N TYR A 10 13.88 -4.04 12.40
CA TYR A 10 14.49 -4.69 11.24
C TYR A 10 14.39 -3.76 10.02
N PRO A 11 15.50 -3.51 9.30
CA PRO A 11 15.47 -2.64 8.14
C PRO A 11 14.68 -3.29 6.99
N TYR A 12 13.98 -2.48 6.22
CA TYR A 12 13.29 -2.93 5.02
C TYR A 12 14.28 -3.65 4.06
N PRO A 13 14.02 -4.90 3.65
CA PRO A 13 15.05 -5.73 3.02
C PRO A 13 15.23 -5.51 1.51
N PHE A 14 14.28 -4.87 0.82
CA PHE A 14 14.24 -4.89 -0.66
C PHE A 14 14.89 -3.68 -1.36
N GLY A 15 15.68 -2.86 -0.67
CA GLY A 15 16.46 -1.75 -1.26
C GLY A 15 15.65 -0.54 -1.75
N LYS A 16 14.47 -0.76 -2.34
CA LYS A 16 13.50 0.27 -2.73
C LYS A 16 12.06 -0.17 -2.44
N TYR A 17 11.17 0.79 -2.31
CA TYR A 17 9.74 0.56 -2.12
C TYR A 17 8.95 1.45 -3.07
N ASP A 18 8.41 0.83 -4.12
CA ASP A 18 7.56 1.50 -5.11
C ASP A 18 6.08 1.13 -4.91
N GLN A 19 5.19 1.99 -5.39
CA GLN A 19 3.75 1.74 -5.42
C GLN A 19 3.19 2.09 -6.80
N ALA A 20 2.29 1.25 -7.33
CA ALA A 20 1.63 1.50 -8.60
C ALA A 20 0.12 1.26 -8.50
N PHE A 21 -0.67 2.16 -9.08
CA PHE A 21 -2.09 1.90 -9.31
C PHE A 21 -2.26 1.26 -10.69
N VAL A 22 -2.89 0.09 -10.72
CA VAL A 22 -3.02 -0.74 -11.92
C VAL A 22 -4.47 -0.71 -12.40
N PRO A 23 -4.71 -0.38 -13.69
CA PRO A 23 -6.04 -0.42 -14.28
C PRO A 23 -6.60 -1.84 -14.32
N GLU A 24 -7.91 -1.97 -14.12
CA GLU A 24 -8.63 -3.25 -14.24
C GLU A 24 -8.06 -4.39 -13.37
N TYR A 25 -7.37 -4.04 -12.27
CA TYR A 25 -6.73 -5.02 -11.42
C TYR A 25 -7.79 -5.91 -10.73
N ASN A 26 -7.65 -7.24 -10.90
CA ASN A 26 -8.65 -8.19 -10.39
C ASN A 26 -8.58 -8.35 -8.86
N LEU A 27 -7.43 -8.08 -8.25
CA LEU A 27 -7.20 -8.03 -6.81
C LEU A 27 -7.41 -6.61 -6.29
N GLY A 28 -7.65 -6.48 -4.97
CA GLY A 28 -7.69 -5.16 -4.33
C GLY A 28 -6.33 -4.49 -4.31
N ALA A 29 -5.31 -5.26 -3.92
CA ALA A 29 -3.89 -4.91 -3.97
C ALA A 29 -3.05 -6.21 -3.94
N MET A 30 -1.74 -6.09 -4.14
CA MET A 30 -0.81 -7.22 -4.10
C MET A 30 0.57 -6.77 -3.60
N GLU A 31 1.11 -7.55 -2.68
CA GLU A 31 2.33 -7.35 -1.91
C GLU A 31 3.62 -7.75 -2.66
N ASN A 32 3.75 -7.42 -3.94
CA ASN A 32 4.98 -7.79 -4.66
C ASN A 32 6.20 -7.08 -4.00
N PRO A 33 7.24 -7.82 -3.58
CA PRO A 33 8.39 -7.24 -2.90
C PRO A 33 9.05 -6.12 -3.71
N GLY A 34 9.19 -4.95 -3.11
CA GLY A 34 9.77 -3.78 -3.77
C GLY A 34 8.83 -3.00 -4.70
N MET A 35 7.63 -3.51 -5.01
CA MET A 35 6.65 -2.83 -5.87
C MET A 35 5.22 -3.29 -5.57
N VAL A 36 4.59 -2.67 -4.58
CA VAL A 36 3.20 -2.99 -4.23
C VAL A 36 2.25 -2.42 -5.29
N THR A 37 1.30 -3.21 -5.73
CA THR A 37 0.30 -2.81 -6.72
C THR A 37 -1.08 -2.68 -6.09
N PHE A 38 -1.82 -1.64 -6.44
CA PHE A 38 -3.16 -1.36 -5.95
C PHE A 38 -4.15 -1.22 -7.10
N ARG A 39 -5.41 -1.57 -6.87
CA ARG A 39 -6.47 -1.28 -7.82
C ARG A 39 -6.67 0.23 -7.99
N GLU A 40 -6.88 0.66 -9.24
CA GLU A 40 -7.02 2.09 -9.58
C GLU A 40 -8.19 2.81 -8.89
N GLU A 41 -9.20 2.09 -8.40
CA GLU A 41 -10.36 2.67 -7.72
C GLU A 41 -10.02 3.46 -6.44
N TYR A 42 -8.82 3.25 -5.89
CA TYR A 42 -8.29 4.05 -4.79
C TYR A 42 -7.81 5.46 -5.21
N ILE A 43 -7.78 5.75 -6.51
CA ILE A 43 -7.58 7.09 -7.05
C ILE A 43 -8.95 7.78 -7.16
N TYR A 44 -9.22 8.68 -6.21
CA TYR A 44 -10.46 9.44 -6.19
C TYR A 44 -10.35 10.69 -7.08
N ARG A 45 -11.30 10.87 -7.99
CA ARG A 45 -11.40 12.06 -8.87
C ARG A 45 -12.04 13.28 -8.20
N GLY A 46 -12.36 13.19 -6.91
CA GLY A 46 -13.00 14.24 -6.13
C GLY A 46 -13.01 13.90 -4.64
N LYS A 47 -13.68 14.74 -3.85
CA LYS A 47 -13.83 14.51 -2.41
C LYS A 47 -14.67 13.26 -2.17
N VAL A 48 -14.18 12.38 -1.32
CA VAL A 48 -14.90 11.18 -0.85
C VAL A 48 -15.11 11.24 0.66
N THR A 49 -15.80 10.25 1.21
CA THR A 49 -16.02 10.13 2.66
C THR A 49 -14.70 9.86 3.39
N SER A 50 -14.63 10.23 4.67
CA SER A 50 -13.49 9.87 5.53
C SER A 50 -13.25 8.35 5.56
N ALA A 51 -14.34 7.57 5.60
CA ALA A 51 -14.27 6.11 5.55
C ALA A 51 -13.62 5.56 4.28
N ALA A 52 -13.77 6.22 3.13
CA ALA A 52 -13.09 5.83 1.90
C ALA A 52 -11.57 6.09 2.00
N TYR A 53 -11.17 7.25 2.54
CA TYR A 53 -9.77 7.55 2.80
C TYR A 53 -9.14 6.57 3.81
N GLU A 54 -9.85 6.27 4.90
CA GLU A 54 -9.43 5.29 5.91
C GLU A 54 -9.26 3.90 5.31
N ARG A 55 -10.21 3.45 4.47
CA ARG A 55 -10.09 2.16 3.76
C ARG A 55 -8.85 2.12 2.88
N ARG A 56 -8.58 3.17 2.09
CA ARG A 56 -7.36 3.23 1.27
C ARG A 56 -6.10 3.21 2.13
N ALA A 57 -6.06 3.98 3.21
CA ALA A 57 -4.92 4.01 4.12
C ALA A 57 -4.68 2.65 4.77
N ASN A 58 -5.74 1.95 5.18
CA ASN A 58 -5.66 0.61 5.76
C ASN A 58 -5.09 -0.41 4.76
N VAL A 59 -5.54 -0.39 3.51
CA VAL A 59 -5.01 -1.28 2.47
C VAL A 59 -3.55 -0.98 2.17
N ILE A 60 -3.16 0.30 2.03
CA ILE A 60 -1.74 0.67 1.86
C ILE A 60 -0.90 0.15 3.02
N LEU A 61 -1.37 0.33 4.27
CA LEU A 61 -0.65 -0.16 5.44
C LEU A 61 -0.57 -1.70 5.49
N HIS A 62 -1.64 -2.39 5.10
CA HIS A 62 -1.67 -3.86 5.02
C HIS A 62 -0.61 -4.39 4.05
N GLU A 63 -0.57 -3.87 2.83
CA GLU A 63 0.41 -4.33 1.84
C GLU A 63 1.85 -3.94 2.21
N MET A 64 2.03 -2.78 2.84
CA MET A 64 3.34 -2.38 3.38
C MET A 64 3.83 -3.34 4.47
N ALA A 65 2.92 -3.89 5.28
CA ALA A 65 3.27 -4.79 6.39
C ALA A 65 3.85 -6.11 5.89
N HIS A 66 3.40 -6.64 4.74
CA HIS A 66 3.92 -7.87 4.14
C HIS A 66 5.41 -7.81 3.74
N MET A 67 6.01 -6.62 3.76
CA MET A 67 7.43 -6.45 3.39
C MET A 67 8.41 -6.83 4.51
N TRP A 68 7.90 -7.13 5.71
CA TRP A 68 8.63 -7.63 6.87
C TRP A 68 8.14 -9.03 7.23
#